data_AF-A0AAE0J3Q3-F1
#
_entry.id   AF-A0AAE0J3Q3-F1
#
_cell.length_a   1.000
_cell.length_b   1.000
_cell.length_c   1.000
_cell.angle_alpha   90.00
_cell.angle_beta   90.00
_cell.angle_gamma   90.00
#
_symmetry.space_group_name_H-M   'P 1'
#
loop_
_entity.id
_entity.type
_entity.pdbx_description
1 polymer ?
#
loop_
_entity_poly.entity_id
_entity_poly.type
_entity_poly.pdbx_seq_one_letter_code
_entity_poly.pdbx_strand_id
1 'polypeptide(L)'
;MLVSLTVGKVDAGVTVLLTPDKRLIEFPSILLPPDISSGSIVDITVARNTASESAAERAFRALQDQIFSAFGAAEPAAPVLRCRNATQTSVVLEWDPIQLATADLISLALFRNGQKAGNIPRPTAMHSTKISGLAVDTEYAFHLVLRTTAGTLTSERVVVRTHKMTDLSGITITTGILPAAARDGLARAVERIGAKLVDGVRIDTTHFVTTEGRGIMWEKANELNIPVVRPEWVDACEKNGRILGVTKFYLDAVRTGPPATDERPAAAAAAAAAAPPQTHKDLPPEPPTNGGSGGGSQALSPQEAAGYAAARKEESVEGEGEEEEEESEVESDESDEVEEKVRSGAQDEQKVRVEERDQQGLAARPKPVAVEDAGEEEDDDEQHHRGRKSEENLAAKGGKSPGDGASFQDVAL
;
A
#
# COMPACT_ATOMS: atom_id res chain seq x y z
N MET A 1 33.13 -9.23 -52.48
CA MET A 1 32.70 -9.25 -53.89
C MET A 1 32.89 -7.87 -54.45
N LEU A 2 33.56 -7.74 -55.60
CA LEU A 2 33.70 -6.47 -56.32
C LEU A 2 32.71 -6.50 -57.49
N VAL A 3 31.95 -5.42 -57.70
CA VAL A 3 31.02 -5.30 -58.82
C VAL A 3 31.12 -3.91 -59.42
N SER A 4 31.57 -3.84 -60.67
CA SER A 4 31.55 -2.61 -61.48
C SER A 4 30.14 -2.36 -62.02
N LEU A 5 29.59 -1.17 -61.76
CA LEU A 5 28.23 -0.77 -62.13
C LEU A 5 28.27 0.53 -62.94
N THR A 6 27.48 0.61 -64.01
CA THR A 6 27.36 1.84 -64.80
C THR A 6 26.24 2.71 -64.24
N VAL A 7 26.52 3.99 -64.01
CA VAL A 7 25.53 4.99 -63.61
C VAL A 7 24.62 5.30 -64.79
N GLY A 8 23.34 4.99 -64.65
CA GLY A 8 22.26 5.38 -65.56
C GLY A 8 21.82 6.81 -65.28
N LYS A 9 20.60 6.97 -64.74
CA LYS A 9 20.05 8.27 -64.35
C LYS A 9 20.49 8.66 -62.95
N VAL A 10 20.94 9.90 -62.77
CA VAL A 10 21.21 10.52 -61.47
C VAL A 10 20.08 11.51 -61.18
N ASP A 11 19.34 11.30 -60.08
CA ASP A 11 18.41 12.28 -59.51
C ASP A 11 18.88 12.67 -58.10
N ALA A 12 18.33 13.76 -57.56
CA ALA A 12 18.82 14.36 -56.32
C ALA A 12 18.80 13.41 -55.09
N GLY A 13 17.86 12.46 -55.02
CA GLY A 13 17.75 11.50 -53.90
C GLY A 13 18.15 10.05 -54.24
N VAL A 14 17.98 9.63 -55.50
CA VAL A 14 18.20 8.25 -55.95
C VAL A 14 18.95 8.26 -57.28
N THR A 15 19.89 7.35 -57.43
CA THR A 15 20.63 7.10 -58.67
C THR A 15 20.37 5.67 -59.13
N VAL A 16 20.14 5.51 -60.43
CA VAL A 16 19.95 4.22 -61.07
C VAL A 16 21.30 3.66 -61.48
N LEU A 17 21.69 2.53 -60.90
CA LEU A 17 22.89 1.78 -61.27
C LEU A 17 22.51 0.57 -62.13
N LEU A 18 23.31 0.29 -63.16
CA LEU A 18 23.09 -0.77 -64.14
C LEU A 18 24.23 -1.80 -64.09
N THR A 19 23.87 -3.07 -63.92
CA THR A 19 24.83 -4.18 -63.97
C THR A 19 25.16 -4.59 -65.41
N PRO A 20 26.30 -5.27 -65.66
CA PRO A 20 26.59 -5.88 -66.95
C PRO A 20 25.54 -6.91 -67.43
N ASP A 21 24.86 -7.59 -66.50
CA ASP A 21 23.75 -8.51 -66.79
C ASP A 21 22.37 -7.82 -66.83
N LYS A 22 22.34 -6.49 -67.04
CA LYS A 22 21.15 -5.66 -67.29
C LYS A 22 20.15 -5.56 -66.13
N ARG A 23 20.55 -5.87 -64.90
CA ARG A 23 19.76 -5.55 -63.71
C ARG A 23 19.86 -4.06 -63.42
N LEU A 24 18.74 -3.53 -62.94
CA LEU A 24 18.61 -2.18 -62.43
C LEU A 24 18.69 -2.23 -60.89
N ILE A 25 19.52 -1.37 -60.31
CA ILE A 25 19.63 -1.20 -58.86
C ILE A 25 19.36 0.28 -58.55
N GLU A 26 18.35 0.55 -57.73
CA GLU A 26 18.12 1.88 -57.16
C GLU A 26 19.05 2.06 -55.96
N PHE A 27 19.84 3.13 -55.95
CA PHE A 27 20.86 3.38 -54.94
C PHE A 27 20.78 4.85 -54.45
N PRO A 28 20.83 5.13 -53.14
CA PRO A 28 20.76 6.50 -52.64
C PRO A 28 21.91 7.36 -53.17
N SER A 29 21.60 8.53 -53.73
CA SER A 29 22.60 9.45 -54.32
C SER A 29 23.69 9.85 -53.33
N ILE A 30 23.32 10.06 -52.06
CA ILE A 30 24.19 10.44 -50.95
C ILE A 30 25.26 9.39 -50.58
N LEU A 31 25.13 8.14 -51.05
CA LEU A 31 26.10 7.07 -50.81
C LEU A 31 27.10 6.89 -51.98
N LEU A 32 27.04 7.74 -53.00
CA LEU A 32 27.97 7.77 -54.13
C LEU A 32 29.01 8.90 -53.97
N PRO A 33 30.16 8.83 -54.67
CA PRO A 33 31.11 9.94 -54.73
C PRO A 33 30.47 11.23 -55.26
N PRO A 34 30.89 12.43 -54.80
CA PRO A 34 30.21 13.69 -55.12
C PRO A 34 30.33 14.10 -56.59
N ASP A 35 31.42 13.76 -57.27
CA ASP A 35 31.71 14.17 -58.66
C ASP A 35 31.08 13.24 -59.71
N ILE A 36 29.99 12.52 -59.37
CA ILE A 36 29.46 11.45 -60.20
C ILE A 36 28.40 11.91 -61.21
N SER A 37 28.50 11.42 -62.45
CA SER A 37 27.60 11.77 -63.56
C SER A 37 27.04 10.54 -64.27
N SER A 38 25.97 10.73 -65.05
CA SER A 38 25.44 9.71 -65.96
C SER A 38 26.54 9.17 -66.89
N GLY A 39 26.62 7.85 -67.05
CA GLY A 39 27.67 7.16 -67.80
C GLY A 39 28.94 6.84 -67.00
N SER A 40 29.10 7.33 -65.77
CA SER A 40 30.22 6.94 -64.89
C SER A 40 30.18 5.45 -64.55
N ILE A 41 31.33 4.86 -64.18
CA ILE A 41 31.41 3.49 -63.66
C ILE A 41 31.86 3.53 -62.20
N VAL A 42 31.18 2.77 -61.34
CA VAL A 42 31.47 2.66 -59.90
C VAL A 42 31.81 1.22 -59.56
N ASP A 43 32.95 1.02 -58.89
CA ASP A 43 33.33 -0.28 -58.33
C ASP A 43 32.81 -0.40 -56.89
N ILE A 44 31.67 -1.07 -56.70
CA ILE A 44 31.13 -1.35 -55.37
C ILE A 44 31.78 -2.60 -54.79
N THR A 45 32.50 -2.43 -53.69
CA THR A 45 33.06 -3.54 -52.88
C THR A 45 32.08 -3.94 -51.79
N VAL A 46 31.33 -5.03 -52.00
CA VAL A 46 30.43 -5.60 -50.99
C VAL A 46 31.16 -6.70 -50.22
N ALA A 47 31.32 -6.53 -48.90
CA ALA A 47 31.93 -7.51 -48.00
C ALA A 47 31.14 -7.61 -46.70
N ARG A 48 31.05 -8.83 -46.14
CA ARG A 48 30.38 -9.08 -44.86
C ARG A 48 31.28 -8.65 -43.70
N ASN A 49 30.87 -7.64 -42.94
CA ASN A 49 31.64 -7.13 -41.80
C ASN A 49 31.27 -7.88 -40.50
N THR A 50 31.84 -9.06 -40.33
CA THR A 50 31.64 -9.92 -39.16
C THR A 50 32.10 -9.29 -37.84
N ALA A 51 33.04 -8.34 -37.89
CA ALA A 51 33.48 -7.58 -36.70
C ALA A 51 32.38 -6.61 -36.20
N SER A 52 31.75 -5.86 -37.12
CA SER A 52 30.62 -5.00 -36.78
C SER A 52 29.37 -5.79 -36.38
N GLU A 53 29.09 -6.93 -37.03
CA GLU A 53 28.04 -7.85 -36.57
C GLU A 53 28.29 -8.33 -35.13
N SER A 54 29.52 -8.75 -34.83
CA SER A 54 29.92 -9.20 -33.48
C SER A 54 29.95 -8.05 -32.46
N ALA A 55 30.04 -6.79 -32.88
CA ALA A 55 29.90 -5.63 -32.02
C ALA A 55 28.42 -5.32 -31.74
N ALA A 56 27.58 -5.32 -32.77
CA ALA A 56 26.14 -5.09 -32.66
C ALA A 56 25.44 -6.16 -31.80
N GLU A 57 25.77 -7.44 -31.99
CA GLU A 57 25.25 -8.55 -31.18
C GLU A 57 25.62 -8.42 -29.69
N ARG A 58 26.84 -7.99 -29.39
CA ARG A 58 27.27 -7.74 -28.01
C ARG A 58 26.57 -6.53 -27.39
N ALA A 59 26.39 -5.45 -28.15
CA ALA A 59 25.66 -4.27 -27.70
C ALA A 59 24.17 -4.59 -27.45
N PHE A 60 23.54 -5.37 -28.34
CA PHE A 60 22.16 -5.84 -28.17
C PHE A 60 22.00 -6.69 -26.92
N ARG A 61 22.88 -7.69 -26.69
CA ARG A 61 22.84 -8.52 -25.48
C ARG A 61 23.06 -7.71 -24.21
N ALA A 62 24.06 -6.83 -24.18
CA ALA A 62 24.31 -5.96 -23.02
C ALA A 62 23.09 -5.08 -22.68
N LEU A 63 22.36 -4.59 -23.69
CA LEU A 63 21.10 -3.87 -23.48
C LEU A 63 19.99 -4.77 -22.92
N GLN A 64 19.82 -6.01 -23.43
CA GLN A 64 18.85 -6.97 -22.88
C GLN A 64 19.19 -7.35 -21.42
N ASP A 65 20.46 -7.63 -21.14
CA ASP A 65 20.96 -7.95 -19.79
C ASP A 65 20.74 -6.77 -18.83
N GLN A 66 20.93 -5.52 -19.30
CA GLN A 66 20.64 -4.31 -18.52
C GLN A 66 19.13 -4.14 -18.27
N ILE A 67 18.27 -4.34 -19.26
CA ILE A 67 16.80 -4.27 -19.11
C ILE A 67 16.32 -5.33 -18.12
N PHE A 68 16.79 -6.57 -18.24
CA PHE A 68 16.48 -7.64 -17.31
C PHE A 68 16.94 -7.30 -15.88
N SER A 69 18.19 -6.83 -15.73
CA SER A 69 18.75 -6.44 -14.43
C SER A 69 18.02 -5.28 -13.77
N ALA A 70 17.50 -4.33 -14.57
CA ALA A 70 16.80 -3.15 -14.07
C ALA A 70 15.33 -3.41 -13.72
N PHE A 71 14.63 -4.29 -14.46
CA PHE A 71 13.17 -4.43 -14.36
C PHE A 71 12.67 -5.82 -13.97
N GLY A 72 13.41 -6.90 -14.30
CA GLY A 72 12.97 -8.29 -14.14
C GLY A 72 13.78 -9.15 -13.15
N ALA A 73 14.87 -8.62 -12.58
CA ALA A 73 15.73 -9.37 -11.66
C ALA A 73 15.20 -9.47 -10.22
N ALA A 74 14.13 -8.74 -9.86
CA ALA A 74 13.52 -8.76 -8.54
C ALA A 74 11.99 -8.61 -8.63
N GLU A 75 11.28 -9.50 -7.93
CA GLU A 75 9.81 -9.47 -7.82
C GLU A 75 9.38 -8.80 -6.50
N PRO A 76 8.15 -8.26 -6.39
CA PRO A 76 7.63 -7.73 -5.13
C PRO A 76 7.52 -8.82 -4.05
N ALA A 77 7.88 -8.51 -2.81
CA ALA A 77 7.74 -9.45 -1.70
C ALA A 77 6.32 -9.47 -1.13
N ALA A 78 5.86 -10.64 -0.65
CA ALA A 78 4.62 -10.74 0.10
C ALA A 78 4.71 -9.96 1.42
N PRO A 79 3.67 -9.20 1.83
CA PRO A 79 3.73 -8.38 3.02
C PRO A 79 3.73 -9.26 4.29
N VAL A 80 4.69 -9.07 5.20
CA VAL A 80 4.74 -9.80 6.47
C VAL A 80 3.90 -9.06 7.51
N LEU A 81 2.79 -9.66 7.95
CA LEU A 81 1.90 -9.11 8.98
C LEU A 81 2.25 -9.70 10.36
N ARG A 82 2.22 -8.88 11.42
CA ARG A 82 2.41 -9.30 12.81
C ARG A 82 1.40 -8.64 13.75
N CYS A 83 1.06 -9.32 14.84
CA CYS A 83 0.29 -8.76 15.94
C CYS A 83 1.23 -8.13 16.97
N ARG A 84 1.15 -6.81 17.14
CA ARG A 84 2.01 -6.03 18.04
C ARG A 84 1.46 -6.00 19.47
N ASN A 85 0.17 -5.72 19.59
CA ASN A 85 -0.55 -5.72 20.86
C ASN A 85 -2.00 -6.12 20.65
N ALA A 86 -2.57 -6.84 21.60
CA ALA A 86 -4.01 -7.13 21.66
C ALA A 86 -4.59 -6.55 22.94
N THR A 87 -5.90 -6.32 22.97
CA THR A 87 -6.66 -5.89 24.15
C THR A 87 -7.97 -6.67 24.19
N GLN A 88 -8.90 -6.31 25.08
CA GLN A 88 -10.21 -6.95 25.17
C GLN A 88 -11.13 -6.61 23.99
N THR A 89 -10.97 -5.43 23.36
CA THR A 89 -11.87 -4.94 22.29
C THR A 89 -11.17 -4.32 21.07
N SER A 90 -9.84 -4.34 21.04
CA SER A 90 -9.03 -3.86 19.92
C SER A 90 -7.72 -4.65 19.75
N VAL A 91 -7.16 -4.66 18.53
CA VAL A 91 -5.85 -5.24 18.21
C VAL A 91 -5.06 -4.23 17.38
N VAL A 92 -3.76 -4.11 17.68
CA VAL A 92 -2.80 -3.35 16.87
C VAL A 92 -1.95 -4.32 16.07
N LEU A 93 -2.04 -4.18 14.76
CA LEU A 93 -1.27 -4.93 13.78
C LEU A 93 -0.17 -4.03 13.21
N GLU A 94 0.98 -4.62 12.89
CA GLU A 94 2.08 -3.96 12.19
C GLU A 94 2.65 -4.88 11.12
N TRP A 95 3.33 -4.32 10.12
CA TRP A 95 3.93 -5.08 9.03
C TRP A 95 5.33 -4.58 8.70
N ASP A 96 6.13 -5.42 8.06
CA ASP A 96 7.46 -5.01 7.56
C ASP A 96 7.34 -4.03 6.38
N PRO A 97 8.37 -3.18 6.15
CA PRO A 97 8.41 -2.27 5.01
C PRO A 97 8.19 -3.00 3.68
N ILE A 98 7.27 -2.47 2.86
CA ILE A 98 6.79 -3.16 1.66
C ILE A 98 7.85 -3.11 0.57
N GLN A 99 8.37 -4.28 0.19
CA GLN A 99 9.38 -4.40 -0.87
C GLN A 99 8.65 -4.57 -2.21
N LEU A 100 8.56 -3.48 -2.97
CA LEU A 100 7.84 -3.44 -4.25
C LEU A 100 8.72 -3.80 -5.47
N ALA A 101 10.04 -3.91 -5.28
CA ALA A 101 11.04 -4.01 -6.34
C ALA A 101 10.85 -2.91 -7.40
N THR A 102 10.35 -3.27 -8.58
CA THR A 102 10.13 -2.40 -9.74
C THR A 102 8.64 -2.10 -10.00
N ALA A 103 7.74 -2.62 -9.17
CA ALA A 103 6.30 -2.47 -9.32
C ALA A 103 5.74 -1.28 -8.52
N ASP A 104 4.63 -0.70 -9.01
CA ASP A 104 3.91 0.35 -8.30
C ASP A 104 2.86 -0.22 -7.34
N LEU A 105 2.64 0.47 -6.22
CA LEU A 105 1.66 0.10 -5.21
C LEU A 105 0.27 0.63 -5.56
N ILE A 106 -0.62 -0.26 -6.00
CA ILE A 106 -2.01 0.08 -6.33
C ILE A 106 -2.85 0.19 -5.03
N SER A 107 -2.74 -0.77 -4.12
CA SER A 107 -3.36 -0.68 -2.78
C SER A 107 -2.85 -1.74 -1.82
N LEU A 108 -2.91 -1.44 -0.52
CA LEU A 108 -2.81 -2.42 0.57
C LEU A 108 -4.16 -2.47 1.29
N ALA A 109 -4.76 -3.66 1.38
CA ALA A 109 -6.03 -3.89 2.08
C ALA A 109 -5.84 -4.85 3.26
N LEU A 110 -6.51 -4.57 4.38
CA LEU A 110 -6.59 -5.49 5.51
C LEU A 110 -7.88 -6.30 5.43
N PHE A 111 -7.77 -7.60 5.67
CA PHE A 111 -8.88 -8.54 5.78
C PHE A 111 -8.96 -9.10 7.21
N ARG A 112 -10.20 -9.31 7.68
CA ARG A 112 -10.58 -9.87 9.00
C ARG A 112 -11.57 -11.01 8.74
N ASN A 113 -11.24 -12.23 9.16
CA ASN A 113 -12.06 -13.43 8.98
C ASN A 113 -12.49 -13.67 7.51
N GLY A 114 -11.64 -13.30 6.54
CA GLY A 114 -11.92 -13.42 5.11
C GLY A 114 -12.73 -12.26 4.49
N GLN A 115 -13.28 -11.35 5.30
CA GLN A 115 -13.93 -10.13 4.82
C GLN A 115 -12.96 -8.95 4.79
N LYS A 116 -13.10 -8.06 3.81
CA LYS A 116 -12.28 -6.85 3.69
C LYS A 116 -12.66 -5.85 4.80
N ALA A 117 -11.71 -5.55 5.70
CA ALA A 117 -11.89 -4.62 6.80
C ALA A 117 -11.63 -3.15 6.39
N GLY A 118 -10.78 -2.93 5.38
CA GLY A 118 -10.51 -1.59 4.83
C GLY A 118 -9.26 -1.54 3.95
N ASN A 119 -9.00 -0.39 3.33
CA ASN A 119 -7.70 -0.06 2.74
C ASN A 119 -6.82 0.65 3.78
N ILE A 120 -5.51 0.42 3.74
CA ILE A 120 -4.53 1.21 4.48
C ILE A 120 -4.24 2.50 3.70
N PRO A 121 -4.36 3.71 4.30
CA PRO A 121 -4.29 4.96 3.54
C PRO A 121 -2.88 5.43 3.19
N ARG A 122 -1.86 5.10 3.99
CA ARG A 122 -0.45 5.47 3.75
C ARG A 122 0.50 4.29 4.04
N PRO A 123 0.39 3.18 3.29
CA PRO A 123 1.02 1.90 3.61
C PRO A 123 2.56 1.89 3.62
N THR A 124 3.21 2.85 2.95
CA THR A 124 4.67 3.05 2.90
C THR A 124 5.22 3.97 4.00
N ALA A 125 4.35 4.77 4.65
CA ALA A 125 4.74 5.73 5.69
C ALA A 125 4.22 5.34 7.09
N MET A 126 3.18 4.50 7.16
CA MET A 126 2.52 4.09 8.39
C MET A 126 2.34 2.57 8.40
N HIS A 127 3.34 1.87 8.92
CA HIS A 127 3.45 0.40 8.94
C HIS A 127 2.62 -0.28 10.05
N SER A 128 1.55 0.36 10.52
CA SER A 128 0.76 -0.10 11.68
C SER A 128 -0.68 0.39 11.64
N THR A 129 -1.64 -0.41 12.11
CA THR A 129 -3.05 -0.02 12.23
C THR A 129 -3.70 -0.58 13.50
N LYS A 130 -4.70 0.13 14.04
CA LYS A 130 -5.48 -0.27 15.22
C LYS A 130 -6.91 -0.62 14.82
N ILE A 131 -7.28 -1.89 14.94
CA ILE A 131 -8.64 -2.38 14.68
C ILE A 131 -9.39 -2.41 16.00
N SER A 132 -10.46 -1.61 16.10
CA SER A 132 -11.33 -1.49 17.27
C SER A 132 -12.70 -2.12 16.99
N GLY A 133 -13.54 -2.28 18.02
CA GLY A 133 -14.86 -2.93 17.84
C GLY A 133 -14.74 -4.45 17.64
N LEU A 134 -13.77 -5.07 18.33
CA LEU A 134 -13.66 -6.51 18.47
C LEU A 134 -14.47 -6.98 19.68
N ALA A 135 -15.05 -8.18 19.62
CA ALA A 135 -15.66 -8.80 20.78
C ALA A 135 -14.58 -9.32 21.75
N VAL A 136 -14.94 -9.47 23.03
CA VAL A 136 -14.06 -9.94 24.11
C VAL A 136 -13.86 -11.46 24.02
N ASP A 137 -12.68 -11.96 24.38
CA ASP A 137 -12.31 -13.40 24.34
C ASP A 137 -12.61 -14.11 23.01
N THR A 138 -12.53 -13.37 21.91
CA THR A 138 -12.97 -13.81 20.57
C THR A 138 -11.79 -13.87 19.61
N GLU A 139 -11.76 -14.91 18.78
CA GLU A 139 -10.69 -15.14 17.81
C GLU A 139 -10.98 -14.45 16.47
N TYR A 140 -9.94 -13.82 15.91
CA TYR A 140 -9.96 -13.16 14.62
C TYR A 140 -8.71 -13.51 13.81
N ALA A 141 -8.90 -13.87 12.54
CA ALA A 141 -7.82 -14.12 11.59
C ALA A 141 -7.62 -12.91 10.68
N PHE A 142 -6.46 -12.29 10.75
CA PHE A 142 -6.08 -11.12 9.97
C PHE A 142 -5.07 -11.48 8.87
N HIS A 143 -5.19 -10.84 7.70
CA HIS A 143 -4.16 -10.87 6.66
C HIS A 143 -4.21 -9.60 5.82
N LEU A 144 -3.07 -9.25 5.22
CA LEU A 144 -2.97 -8.18 4.24
C LEU A 144 -3.10 -8.74 2.82
N VAL A 145 -3.67 -7.94 1.92
CA VAL A 145 -3.68 -8.15 0.48
C VAL A 145 -3.00 -6.94 -0.16
N LEU A 146 -1.83 -7.18 -0.74
CA LEU A 146 -0.98 -6.22 -1.43
C LEU A 146 -1.25 -6.33 -2.93
N ARG A 147 -1.80 -5.28 -3.53
CA ARG A 147 -2.02 -5.18 -4.99
C ARG A 147 -0.98 -4.23 -5.59
N THR A 148 -0.21 -4.73 -6.54
CA THR A 148 0.83 -4.00 -7.28
C THR A 148 0.56 -4.08 -8.80
N THR A 149 1.34 -3.36 -9.61
CA THR A 149 1.30 -3.50 -11.07
C THR A 149 1.77 -4.87 -11.56
N ALA A 150 2.69 -5.53 -10.84
CA ALA A 150 3.19 -6.86 -11.19
C ALA A 150 2.28 -8.03 -10.72
N GLY A 151 1.32 -7.77 -9.81
CA GLY A 151 0.42 -8.81 -9.32
C GLY A 151 -0.22 -8.52 -7.96
N THR A 152 -0.94 -9.51 -7.42
CA THR A 152 -1.54 -9.44 -6.08
C THR A 152 -0.95 -10.51 -5.18
N LEU A 153 -0.41 -10.09 -4.04
CA LEU A 153 0.23 -10.93 -3.03
C LEU A 153 -0.54 -10.85 -1.70
N THR A 154 -0.50 -11.92 -0.92
CA THR A 154 -1.19 -12.01 0.38
C THR A 154 -0.20 -12.29 1.50
N SER A 155 -0.47 -11.76 2.69
CA SER A 155 0.32 -12.12 3.88
C SER A 155 -0.04 -13.51 4.39
N GLU A 156 0.84 -14.06 5.24
CA GLU A 156 0.44 -15.09 6.19
C GLU A 156 -0.76 -14.62 7.05
N ARG A 157 -1.59 -15.57 7.49
CA ARG A 157 -2.80 -15.30 8.27
C ARG A 157 -2.50 -15.30 9.76
N VAL A 158 -2.36 -14.11 10.34
CA VAL A 158 -2.15 -13.92 11.78
C VAL A 158 -3.47 -14.15 12.53
N VAL A 159 -3.56 -15.23 13.29
CA VAL A 159 -4.69 -15.51 14.18
C VAL A 159 -4.44 -14.85 15.54
N VAL A 160 -5.38 -14.03 15.99
CA VAL A 160 -5.31 -13.28 17.26
C VAL A 160 -6.61 -13.45 18.03
N ARG A 161 -6.52 -13.87 19.29
CA ARG A 161 -7.65 -13.86 20.23
C ARG A 161 -7.59 -12.59 21.07
N THR A 162 -8.71 -11.89 21.22
CA THR A 162 -8.80 -10.76 22.15
C THR A 162 -8.73 -11.22 23.60
N HIS A 163 -8.20 -10.37 24.48
CA HIS A 163 -8.01 -10.72 25.89
C HIS A 163 -9.34 -10.81 26.65
N LYS A 164 -9.33 -11.55 27.77
CA LYS A 164 -10.44 -11.58 28.74
C LYS A 164 -10.42 -10.31 29.60
N MET A 165 -11.55 -9.97 30.25
CA MET A 165 -11.62 -8.84 31.18
C MET A 165 -10.67 -8.96 32.39
N THR A 166 -10.31 -10.19 32.76
CA THR A 166 -9.34 -10.51 33.84
C THR A 166 -7.89 -10.48 33.39
N ASP A 167 -7.64 -10.37 32.08
CA ASP A 167 -6.31 -10.36 31.51
C ASP A 167 -5.91 -8.91 31.19
N LEU A 168 -4.77 -8.51 31.76
CA LEU A 168 -4.26 -7.15 31.79
C LEU A 168 -2.98 -6.98 30.96
N SER A 169 -2.44 -8.05 30.36
CA SER A 169 -1.16 -8.01 29.65
C SER A 169 -1.17 -7.15 28.38
N GLY A 170 -2.35 -6.91 27.82
CA GLY A 170 -2.59 -6.00 26.69
C GLY A 170 -2.57 -4.52 27.05
N ILE A 171 -2.52 -4.18 28.34
CA ILE A 171 -2.50 -2.79 28.82
C ILE A 171 -1.09 -2.22 28.64
N THR A 172 -1.06 -1.01 28.09
CA THR A 172 0.13 -0.28 27.63
C THR A 172 -0.02 1.16 28.10
N ILE A 173 0.78 1.52 29.10
CA ILE A 173 0.67 2.79 29.81
C ILE A 173 1.83 3.70 29.42
N THR A 174 1.50 4.94 29.05
CA THR A 174 2.48 6.03 28.96
C THR A 174 2.26 6.98 30.13
N THR A 175 3.34 7.34 30.83
CA THR A 175 3.29 8.30 31.95
C THR A 175 3.45 9.73 31.48
N GLY A 176 2.60 10.63 31.98
CA GLY A 176 2.78 12.07 31.94
C GLY A 176 3.63 12.58 33.10
N ILE A 177 3.21 13.69 33.72
CA ILE A 177 3.86 14.24 34.92
C ILE A 177 3.28 13.54 36.15
N LEU A 178 4.15 12.89 36.92
CA LEU A 178 3.84 12.26 38.21
C LEU A 178 4.98 12.58 39.22
N PRO A 179 4.69 12.67 40.52
CA PRO A 179 5.70 12.58 41.56
C PRO A 179 6.48 11.26 41.48
N ALA A 180 7.79 11.28 41.76
CA ALA A 180 8.66 10.11 41.62
C ALA A 180 8.13 8.86 42.35
N ALA A 181 7.73 9.00 43.63
CA ALA A 181 7.16 7.90 44.41
C ALA A 181 5.87 7.31 43.81
N ALA A 182 5.06 8.12 43.12
CA ALA A 182 3.87 7.64 42.41
C ALA A 182 4.24 6.92 41.10
N ARG A 183 5.28 7.37 40.39
CA ARG A 183 5.83 6.66 39.21
C ARG A 183 6.41 5.30 39.60
N ASP A 184 7.13 5.22 40.72
CA ASP A 184 7.73 3.97 41.20
C ASP A 184 6.68 2.96 41.68
N GLY A 185 5.64 3.44 42.39
CA GLY A 185 4.48 2.62 42.76
C GLY A 185 3.73 2.10 41.53
N LEU A 186 3.44 2.99 40.59
CA LEU A 186 2.79 2.66 39.32
C LEU A 186 3.59 1.63 38.52
N ALA A 187 4.91 1.78 38.39
CA ALA A 187 5.77 0.83 37.67
C ALA A 187 5.66 -0.59 38.27
N ARG A 188 5.70 -0.70 39.61
CA ARG A 188 5.52 -1.98 40.32
C ARG A 188 4.11 -2.54 40.18
N ALA A 189 3.07 -1.72 40.07
CA ALA A 189 1.70 -2.18 39.80
C ALA A 189 1.55 -2.69 38.36
N VAL A 190 2.08 -1.94 37.38
CA VAL A 190 2.12 -2.31 35.96
C VAL A 190 2.82 -3.66 35.74
N GLU A 191 3.98 -3.86 36.38
CA GLU A 191 4.71 -5.14 36.34
C GLU A 191 3.91 -6.30 36.96
N ARG A 192 3.31 -6.10 38.14
CA ARG A 192 2.52 -7.14 38.83
C ARG A 192 1.25 -7.55 38.08
N ILE A 193 0.64 -6.67 37.29
CA ILE A 193 -0.48 -7.02 36.41
C ILE A 193 -0.05 -7.52 35.02
N GLY A 194 1.26 -7.61 34.73
CA GLY A 194 1.79 -8.01 33.44
C GLY A 194 1.61 -6.99 32.30
N ALA A 195 1.21 -5.76 32.64
CA ALA A 195 1.06 -4.65 31.70
C ALA A 195 2.44 -4.06 31.33
N LYS A 196 2.47 -3.22 30.30
CA LYS A 196 3.71 -2.64 29.76
C LYS A 196 3.75 -1.13 29.97
N LEU A 197 4.84 -0.64 30.57
CA LEU A 197 5.16 0.79 30.59
C LEU A 197 5.88 1.16 29.29
N VAL A 198 5.47 2.24 28.63
CA VAL A 198 6.00 2.66 27.33
C VAL A 198 6.36 4.14 27.34
N ASP A 199 7.64 4.43 27.12
CA ASP A 199 8.12 5.79 26.90
C ASP A 199 7.56 6.34 25.58
N GLY A 200 6.61 7.26 25.76
CA GLY A 200 5.95 8.04 24.72
C GLY A 200 4.68 7.41 24.12
N VAL A 201 3.74 8.27 23.73
CA VAL A 201 2.44 7.88 23.17
C VAL A 201 2.58 7.36 21.74
N ARG A 202 2.11 6.13 21.53
CA ARG A 202 2.14 5.37 20.28
C ARG A 202 0.75 4.86 19.92
N ILE A 203 0.57 4.30 18.72
CA ILE A 203 -0.72 3.73 18.27
C ILE A 203 -1.23 2.60 19.19
N ASP A 204 -0.29 1.90 19.83
CA ASP A 204 -0.50 0.80 20.77
C ASP A 204 -0.61 1.22 22.23
N THR A 205 -0.44 2.50 22.59
CA THR A 205 -0.74 3.02 23.94
C THR A 205 -2.25 2.95 24.19
N THR A 206 -2.67 2.31 25.28
CA THR A 206 -4.09 2.19 25.65
C THR A 206 -4.52 3.20 26.70
N HIS A 207 -3.63 3.62 27.60
CA HIS A 207 -3.93 4.54 28.69
C HIS A 207 -2.78 5.53 28.90
N PHE A 208 -3.10 6.79 29.17
CA PHE A 208 -2.14 7.81 29.57
C PHE A 208 -2.34 8.12 31.06
N VAL A 209 -1.33 7.84 31.88
CA VAL A 209 -1.42 8.00 33.34
C VAL A 209 -0.68 9.27 33.76
N THR A 210 -1.34 10.20 34.45
CA THR A 210 -0.73 11.47 34.89
C THR A 210 -1.44 12.02 36.12
N THR A 211 -0.74 12.83 36.93
CA THR A 211 -1.39 13.66 37.97
C THR A 211 -1.71 15.08 37.48
N GLU A 212 -1.14 15.49 36.33
CA GLU A 212 -1.33 16.81 35.75
C GLU A 212 -1.62 16.71 34.24
N GLY A 213 -2.63 17.43 33.75
CA GLY A 213 -2.97 17.48 32.32
C GLY A 213 -2.19 18.58 31.59
N ARG A 214 -0.90 18.38 31.32
CA ARG A 214 -0.08 19.33 30.54
C ARG A 214 1.06 18.67 29.76
N GLY A 215 1.44 19.29 28.65
CA GLY A 215 2.60 18.96 27.83
C GLY A 215 2.30 18.06 26.64
N ILE A 216 3.22 18.06 25.67
CA ILE A 216 3.11 17.45 24.33
C ILE A 216 2.55 16.02 24.36
N MET A 217 2.94 15.20 25.35
CA MET A 217 2.52 13.80 25.43
C MET A 217 1.08 13.64 25.92
N TRP A 218 0.57 14.59 26.71
CA TRP A 218 -0.84 14.68 27.12
C TRP A 218 -1.71 15.24 25.98
N GLU A 219 -1.24 16.28 25.29
CA GLU A 219 -1.87 16.82 24.07
C GLU A 219 -2.07 15.70 23.02
N LYS A 220 -1.00 14.97 22.69
CA LYS A 220 -1.04 13.83 21.77
C LYS A 220 -1.91 12.66 22.26
N ALA A 221 -2.05 12.47 23.58
CA ALA A 221 -2.98 11.47 24.11
C ALA A 221 -4.44 11.87 23.83
N ASN A 222 -4.78 13.14 24.00
CA ASN A 222 -6.11 13.67 23.69
C ASN A 222 -6.42 13.59 22.18
N GLU A 223 -5.48 13.98 21.30
CA GLU A 223 -5.61 13.85 19.84
C GLU A 223 -5.96 12.42 19.41
N LEU A 224 -5.27 11.44 19.98
CA LEU A 224 -5.47 10.02 19.71
C LEU A 224 -6.65 9.40 20.50
N ASN A 225 -7.41 10.22 21.24
CA ASN A 225 -8.54 9.82 22.07
C ASN A 225 -8.20 8.70 23.07
N ILE A 226 -7.00 8.78 23.66
CA ILE A 226 -6.49 7.84 24.65
C ILE A 226 -6.97 8.29 26.05
N PRO A 227 -7.61 7.42 26.85
CA PRO A 227 -8.02 7.71 28.21
C PRO A 227 -6.89 8.28 29.08
N VAL A 228 -7.07 9.51 29.57
CA VAL A 228 -6.18 10.18 30.52
C VAL A 228 -6.68 9.92 31.94
N VAL A 229 -5.98 9.09 32.71
CA VAL A 229 -6.38 8.67 34.06
C VAL A 229 -5.33 8.99 35.12
N ARG A 230 -5.76 9.08 36.37
CA ARG A 230 -4.90 9.20 37.56
C ARG A 230 -4.34 7.81 37.96
N PRO A 231 -3.19 7.73 38.66
CA PRO A 231 -2.50 6.45 38.92
C PRO A 231 -3.35 5.39 39.64
N GLU A 232 -4.29 5.81 40.49
CA GLU A 232 -5.13 4.94 41.32
C GLU A 232 -6.05 4.01 40.48
N TRP A 233 -6.20 4.27 39.18
CA TRP A 233 -6.86 3.35 38.25
C TRP A 233 -6.12 2.01 38.11
N VAL A 234 -4.78 2.05 38.07
CA VAL A 234 -3.96 0.82 37.94
C VAL A 234 -4.01 0.01 39.23
N ASP A 235 -3.88 0.67 40.39
CA ASP A 235 -4.04 0.03 41.70
C ASP A 235 -5.43 -0.61 41.87
N ALA A 236 -6.47 0.03 41.34
CA ALA A 236 -7.83 -0.51 41.36
C ALA A 236 -8.01 -1.70 40.41
N CYS A 237 -7.41 -1.67 39.20
CA CYS A 237 -7.42 -2.80 38.28
C CYS A 237 -6.64 -4.01 38.82
N GLU A 238 -5.48 -3.76 39.46
CA GLU A 238 -4.71 -4.77 40.18
C GLU A 238 -5.53 -5.41 41.29
N LYS A 239 -6.03 -4.60 42.24
CA LYS A 239 -6.76 -5.08 43.42
C LYS A 239 -8.01 -5.88 43.07
N ASN A 240 -8.64 -5.59 41.92
CA ASN A 240 -9.83 -6.29 41.45
C ASN A 240 -9.54 -7.41 40.45
N GLY A 241 -8.28 -7.64 40.07
CA GLY A 241 -7.87 -8.68 39.11
C GLY A 241 -8.53 -8.58 37.73
N ARG A 242 -8.94 -7.38 37.30
CA ARG A 242 -9.67 -7.14 36.04
C ARG A 242 -9.65 -5.67 35.64
N ILE A 243 -9.81 -5.40 34.34
CA ILE A 243 -9.86 -4.04 33.81
C ILE A 243 -11.15 -3.32 34.27
N LEU A 244 -11.02 -2.06 34.69
CA LEU A 244 -12.11 -1.24 35.22
C LEU A 244 -12.38 -0.02 34.34
N GLY A 245 -13.63 0.44 34.33
CA GLY A 245 -14.05 1.63 33.57
C GLY A 245 -13.33 2.91 34.03
N VAL A 246 -12.68 3.58 33.08
CA VAL A 246 -11.79 4.74 33.29
C VAL A 246 -12.48 6.00 33.84
N THR A 247 -13.79 6.17 33.62
CA THR A 247 -14.53 7.43 33.86
C THR A 247 -14.45 7.96 35.29
N LYS A 248 -14.28 7.09 36.30
CA LYS A 248 -14.14 7.51 37.71
C LYS A 248 -12.72 7.99 38.07
N PHE A 249 -11.77 7.82 37.15
CA PHE A 249 -10.34 8.02 37.36
C PHE A 249 -9.75 9.08 36.44
N TYR A 250 -10.55 9.72 35.58
CA TYR A 250 -10.13 10.93 34.87
C TYR A 250 -9.73 12.05 35.84
N LEU A 251 -8.91 12.99 35.38
CA LEU A 251 -8.35 14.07 36.21
C LEU A 251 -9.45 14.94 36.85
N ASP A 252 -10.49 15.26 36.09
CA ASP A 252 -11.68 16.05 36.42
C ASP A 252 -12.72 15.30 37.26
N ALA A 253 -12.69 13.96 37.26
CA ALA A 253 -13.66 13.13 37.97
C ALA A 253 -13.60 13.40 39.49
N VAL A 254 -14.71 13.91 40.04
CA VAL A 254 -14.86 14.32 41.45
C VAL A 254 -14.39 13.20 42.40
N ARG A 255 -13.52 13.55 43.35
CA ARG A 255 -13.00 12.62 44.36
C ARG A 255 -14.08 12.21 45.35
N THR A 256 -14.78 11.10 45.10
CA THR A 256 -15.70 10.48 46.06
C THR A 256 -14.94 9.63 47.08
N GLY A 257 -14.14 10.29 47.92
CA GLY A 257 -13.43 9.72 49.07
C GLY A 257 -13.19 10.81 50.13
N PRO A 258 -13.24 10.48 51.44
CA PRO A 258 -13.20 11.48 52.49
C PRO A 258 -11.80 12.13 52.61
N PRO A 259 -11.71 13.46 52.82
CA PRO A 259 -10.45 14.10 53.14
C PRO A 259 -9.99 13.67 54.54
N ALA A 260 -8.80 13.08 54.63
CA ALA A 260 -8.17 12.78 55.90
C ALA A 260 -7.56 14.05 56.50
N THR A 261 -8.15 14.53 57.60
CA THR A 261 -7.53 15.31 58.68
C THR A 261 -6.43 16.32 58.29
N ASP A 262 -6.82 17.58 58.13
CA ASP A 262 -5.98 18.72 58.51
C ASP A 262 -6.69 19.48 59.64
N GLU A 263 -6.09 19.50 60.83
CA GLU A 263 -6.63 20.18 62.00
C GLU A 263 -5.98 21.55 62.20
N ARG A 264 -6.79 22.62 62.33
CA ARG A 264 -6.63 23.72 63.32
C ARG A 264 -7.81 24.72 63.24
N PRO A 265 -8.06 25.58 64.26
CA PRO A 265 -9.39 25.58 64.89
C PRO A 265 -10.13 26.93 64.83
N ALA A 266 -11.32 26.94 65.42
CA ALA A 266 -12.36 27.95 65.22
C ALA A 266 -12.40 29.12 66.23
N ALA A 267 -13.06 30.20 65.79
CA ALA A 267 -13.93 31.09 66.57
C ALA A 267 -15.18 31.35 65.68
N ALA A 268 -16.43 31.13 66.09
CA ALA A 268 -17.22 31.77 67.17
C ALA A 268 -17.54 33.26 66.85
N ALA A 269 -18.76 33.80 67.00
CA ALA A 269 -20.10 33.27 67.40
C ALA A 269 -21.20 34.35 67.13
N ALA A 270 -22.53 34.13 67.21
CA ALA A 270 -23.43 32.98 66.96
C ALA A 270 -24.93 33.42 67.17
N ALA A 271 -25.86 33.10 66.25
CA ALA A 271 -27.33 33.28 66.38
C ALA A 271 -28.05 32.34 65.38
N ALA A 272 -29.08 31.54 65.65
CA ALA A 272 -30.24 31.56 66.57
C ALA A 272 -31.28 32.65 66.22
N ALA A 273 -32.56 32.37 65.91
CA ALA A 273 -33.33 31.10 65.72
C ALA A 273 -34.53 31.41 64.76
N ALA A 274 -35.58 30.61 64.49
CA ALA A 274 -36.11 29.36 65.07
C ALA A 274 -37.05 28.59 64.06
N ALA A 275 -37.74 27.56 64.54
CA ALA A 275 -38.94 26.89 63.96
C ALA A 275 -40.02 26.84 65.08
N PRO A 276 -41.27 26.30 64.94
CA PRO A 276 -41.92 25.45 63.90
C PRO A 276 -43.33 26.03 63.50
N PRO A 277 -44.42 25.29 63.15
CA PRO A 277 -44.64 23.88 62.77
C PRO A 277 -45.44 23.65 61.45
N GLN A 278 -45.83 22.39 61.18
CA GLN A 278 -46.69 21.96 60.06
C GLN A 278 -48.15 21.65 60.50
N THR A 279 -49.10 21.76 59.56
CA THR A 279 -50.40 21.05 59.56
C THR A 279 -50.88 20.75 58.13
N HIS A 280 -51.62 19.66 57.94
CA HIS A 280 -52.27 19.26 56.66
C HIS A 280 -53.44 20.19 56.27
N LYS A 281 -53.96 20.11 55.01
CA LYS A 281 -55.28 19.45 54.70
C LYS A 281 -55.74 19.51 53.22
N ASP A 282 -56.03 18.32 52.67
CA ASP A 282 -57.00 17.84 51.63
C ASP A 282 -57.33 18.55 50.28
N LEU A 283 -57.66 17.67 49.31
CA LEU A 283 -58.50 17.83 48.08
C LEU A 283 -60.02 17.79 48.47
N PRO A 284 -61.07 17.60 47.61
CA PRO A 284 -61.24 17.48 46.14
C PRO A 284 -62.24 18.58 45.63
N PRO A 285 -63.23 18.43 44.68
CA PRO A 285 -63.58 17.38 43.70
C PRO A 285 -63.94 17.87 42.25
N GLU A 286 -64.38 16.95 41.39
CA GLU A 286 -65.07 17.18 40.11
C GLU A 286 -66.62 17.18 40.25
N PRO A 287 -67.39 17.72 39.28
CA PRO A 287 -68.81 17.42 39.05
C PRO A 287 -69.07 16.59 37.76
N PRO A 288 -70.23 15.90 37.61
CA PRO A 288 -70.23 14.60 36.91
C PRO A 288 -71.28 14.35 35.79
N THR A 289 -70.99 13.31 35.00
CA THR A 289 -71.88 12.30 34.35
C THR A 289 -73.27 12.66 33.78
N ASN A 290 -73.47 12.35 32.48
CA ASN A 290 -74.57 11.50 31.94
C ASN A 290 -74.33 11.21 30.44
N GLY A 291 -74.76 10.10 29.83
CA GLY A 291 -75.33 8.88 30.41
C GLY A 291 -76.19 8.08 29.40
N GLY A 292 -75.89 6.78 29.22
CA GLY A 292 -76.83 5.78 28.68
C GLY A 292 -76.77 5.44 27.18
N SER A 293 -76.93 4.13 26.89
CA SER A 293 -77.22 3.50 25.57
C SER A 293 -76.18 3.65 24.44
N GLY A 294 -76.10 2.72 23.48
CA GLY A 294 -76.80 1.43 23.39
C GLY A 294 -76.93 0.95 21.94
N GLY A 295 -76.44 -0.26 21.65
CA GLY A 295 -76.33 -0.81 20.30
C GLY A 295 -75.10 -0.28 19.53
N GLY A 296 -74.52 -1.01 18.57
CA GLY A 296 -74.85 -2.37 18.14
C GLY A 296 -75.09 -2.49 16.63
N SER A 297 -74.03 -2.38 15.83
CA SER A 297 -73.90 -2.74 14.39
C SER A 297 -72.39 -2.63 14.09
N GLN A 298 -71.65 -3.55 13.45
CA GLN A 298 -71.84 -4.23 12.15
C GLN A 298 -71.98 -3.24 10.97
N ALA A 299 -71.29 -3.38 9.83
CA ALA A 299 -70.13 -4.21 9.46
C ALA A 299 -69.55 -3.68 8.12
N LEU A 300 -68.62 -4.42 7.50
CA LEU A 300 -68.26 -4.40 6.06
C LEU A 300 -67.40 -3.24 5.50
N SER A 301 -66.09 -3.52 5.47
CA SER A 301 -65.15 -3.49 4.31
C SER A 301 -65.74 -3.74 2.90
N PRO A 302 -64.98 -3.60 1.77
CA PRO A 302 -63.68 -2.95 1.50
C PRO A 302 -63.67 -2.10 0.17
N GLN A 303 -62.49 -1.92 -0.46
CA GLN A 303 -62.23 -1.46 -1.86
C GLN A 303 -62.45 0.06 -2.11
N GLU A 304 -61.73 0.77 -3.00
CA GLU A 304 -60.65 0.37 -3.95
C GLU A 304 -59.73 1.55 -4.38
N ALA A 305 -58.91 1.31 -5.40
CA ALA A 305 -58.15 2.23 -6.25
C ALA A 305 -56.79 2.76 -5.74
N ALA A 306 -55.91 3.09 -6.70
CA ALA A 306 -54.48 3.33 -6.51
C ALA A 306 -54.07 4.77 -6.86
N GLY A 307 -52.93 5.20 -6.32
CA GLY A 307 -52.53 6.60 -6.25
C GLY A 307 -52.05 7.27 -7.54
N TYR A 308 -51.65 8.54 -7.39
CA TYR A 308 -50.61 9.17 -8.19
C TYR A 308 -49.89 10.24 -7.35
N ALA A 309 -48.77 10.78 -7.85
CA ALA A 309 -47.96 11.80 -7.19
C ALA A 309 -48.10 13.19 -7.86
N ALA A 310 -47.51 14.22 -7.22
CA ALA A 310 -47.28 15.57 -7.74
C ALA A 310 -48.54 16.44 -8.04
N ALA A 311 -48.49 17.78 -8.02
CA ALA A 311 -47.53 18.73 -7.42
C ALA A 311 -48.22 20.12 -7.29
N ARG A 312 -47.56 21.10 -6.65
CA ARG A 312 -47.88 22.52 -6.82
C ARG A 312 -46.67 23.43 -6.56
N LYS A 313 -46.34 24.25 -7.58
CA LYS A 313 -45.97 25.69 -7.58
C LYS A 313 -45.20 26.31 -6.39
N GLU A 314 -44.25 27.24 -6.58
CA GLU A 314 -43.56 27.81 -7.78
C GLU A 314 -42.54 28.85 -7.30
N GLU A 315 -41.45 29.10 -8.04
CA GLU A 315 -40.59 30.34 -8.13
C GLU A 315 -39.19 29.97 -8.65
N SER A 316 -38.39 30.84 -9.31
CA SER A 316 -38.63 31.98 -10.23
C SER A 316 -37.26 32.47 -10.79
N VAL A 317 -37.23 33.16 -11.95
CA VAL A 317 -36.08 33.87 -12.58
C VAL A 317 -34.90 32.95 -13.03
N GLU A 318 -34.56 32.74 -14.31
CA GLU A 318 -34.26 33.62 -15.48
C GLU A 318 -32.83 34.20 -15.51
N GLY A 319 -32.24 34.25 -16.72
CA GLY A 319 -30.84 34.61 -16.97
C GLY A 319 -30.41 34.26 -18.40
N GLU A 320 -30.65 35.19 -19.32
CA GLU A 320 -30.19 35.19 -20.73
C GLU A 320 -28.67 35.48 -20.80
N GLY A 321 -27.94 35.35 -21.92
CA GLY A 321 -28.26 35.05 -23.33
C GLY A 321 -26.98 35.23 -24.19
N GLU A 322 -27.12 35.27 -25.52
CA GLU A 322 -26.06 35.48 -26.55
C GLU A 322 -25.01 34.34 -26.62
N GLU A 323 -24.96 33.44 -27.61
CA GLU A 323 -25.02 33.47 -29.10
C GLU A 323 -23.68 33.72 -29.81
N GLU A 324 -23.25 32.75 -30.62
CA GLU A 324 -22.62 32.94 -31.95
C GLU A 324 -22.78 31.64 -32.76
N GLU A 325 -22.88 31.75 -34.09
CA GLU A 325 -23.28 30.66 -35.02
C GLU A 325 -22.08 30.10 -35.82
N GLU A 326 -22.18 28.86 -36.30
CA GLU A 326 -21.80 28.52 -37.69
C GLU A 326 -22.37 27.14 -38.12
N GLU A 327 -22.73 26.99 -39.39
CA GLU A 327 -23.41 25.81 -39.97
C GLU A 327 -22.44 24.83 -40.64
N SER A 328 -22.83 23.55 -40.72
CA SER A 328 -22.58 22.74 -41.92
C SER A 328 -23.50 21.51 -41.99
N GLU A 329 -24.34 21.44 -43.02
CA GLU A 329 -25.18 20.27 -43.33
C GLU A 329 -24.40 19.17 -44.06
N VAL A 330 -24.79 17.90 -43.86
CA VAL A 330 -25.12 16.99 -44.98
C VAL A 330 -26.05 15.85 -44.54
N GLU A 331 -27.12 15.64 -45.31
CA GLU A 331 -27.90 14.40 -45.42
C GLU A 331 -27.05 13.30 -46.13
N SER A 332 -27.46 12.05 -46.40
CA SER A 332 -28.64 11.18 -46.20
C SER A 332 -28.09 9.72 -46.20
N ASP A 333 -28.79 8.58 -46.13
CA ASP A 333 -30.12 8.18 -46.63
C ASP A 333 -30.62 6.89 -45.91
N GLU A 334 -31.84 6.47 -46.21
CA GLU A 334 -32.54 5.27 -45.70
C GLU A 334 -32.06 3.97 -46.43
N SER A 335 -32.61 2.76 -46.32
CA SER A 335 -33.91 2.28 -45.80
C SER A 335 -33.95 0.76 -45.47
N ASP A 336 -34.87 0.43 -44.55
CA ASP A 336 -35.72 -0.76 -44.43
C ASP A 336 -35.22 -2.19 -44.12
N GLU A 337 -36.11 -2.90 -43.42
CA GLU A 337 -36.03 -4.28 -42.95
C GLU A 337 -36.87 -5.25 -43.81
N VAL A 338 -36.58 -6.56 -43.73
CA VAL A 338 -37.59 -7.61 -43.98
C VAL A 338 -37.38 -8.78 -43.00
N GLU A 339 -38.38 -9.07 -42.15
CA GLU A 339 -38.43 -10.31 -41.36
C GLU A 339 -38.97 -11.49 -42.19
N GLU A 340 -38.48 -12.71 -41.93
CA GLU A 340 -39.39 -13.80 -41.53
C GLU A 340 -38.69 -14.87 -40.66
N LYS A 341 -39.48 -15.75 -40.01
CA LYS A 341 -39.04 -16.63 -38.91
C LYS A 341 -39.28 -18.12 -39.17
N VAL A 342 -38.27 -18.98 -38.97
CA VAL A 342 -38.45 -20.43 -38.73
C VAL A 342 -37.55 -20.90 -37.57
N ARG A 343 -37.88 -22.02 -36.91
CA ARG A 343 -37.39 -22.41 -35.58
C ARG A 343 -36.39 -23.59 -35.56
N SER A 344 -35.46 -23.52 -34.60
CA SER A 344 -34.94 -24.61 -33.72
C SER A 344 -34.27 -25.89 -34.30
N GLY A 345 -33.04 -26.16 -33.86
CA GLY A 345 -32.45 -27.51 -33.80
C GLY A 345 -30.91 -27.54 -33.77
N ALA A 346 -30.31 -28.36 -32.86
CA ALA A 346 -28.85 -28.56 -32.63
C ALA A 346 -28.05 -27.28 -32.23
N GLN A 347 -27.12 -27.22 -31.26
CA GLN A 347 -26.28 -28.14 -30.46
C GLN A 347 -25.06 -28.80 -31.15
N ASP A 348 -23.90 -28.50 -30.55
CA ASP A 348 -22.64 -29.27 -30.49
C ASP A 348 -21.58 -29.21 -31.63
N GLU A 349 -21.23 -28.01 -32.11
CA GLU A 349 -20.02 -27.80 -32.96
C GLU A 349 -18.99 -26.74 -32.46
N GLN A 350 -19.16 -26.14 -31.27
CA GLN A 350 -18.27 -25.06 -30.79
C GLN A 350 -17.43 -25.43 -29.56
N LYS A 351 -16.52 -26.40 -29.73
CA LYS A 351 -15.60 -26.83 -28.65
C LYS A 351 -14.13 -27.01 -29.01
N VAL A 352 -13.77 -26.91 -30.30
CA VAL A 352 -12.42 -27.31 -30.79
C VAL A 352 -11.41 -26.15 -30.85
N ARG A 353 -11.84 -24.89 -30.65
CA ARG A 353 -11.01 -23.69 -30.95
C ARG A 353 -10.28 -23.08 -29.74
N VAL A 354 -9.90 -23.88 -28.74
CA VAL A 354 -9.19 -23.40 -27.53
C VAL A 354 -7.88 -24.16 -27.27
N GLU A 355 -7.84 -25.48 -27.46
CA GLU A 355 -6.67 -26.30 -27.07
C GLU A 355 -5.48 -26.22 -28.06
N GLU A 356 -5.66 -25.61 -29.24
CA GLU A 356 -4.61 -25.50 -30.27
C GLU A 356 -3.74 -24.24 -30.17
N ARG A 357 -3.92 -23.39 -29.13
CA ARG A 357 -3.17 -22.13 -28.98
C ARG A 357 -1.91 -22.24 -28.10
N ASP A 358 -1.79 -23.26 -27.26
CA ASP A 358 -0.68 -23.43 -26.31
C ASP A 358 0.53 -24.21 -26.88
N GLN A 359 0.58 -24.44 -28.20
CA GLN A 359 1.64 -25.21 -28.88
C GLN A 359 2.43 -24.41 -29.92
N GLN A 360 2.88 -23.20 -29.57
CA GLN A 360 3.98 -22.48 -30.25
C GLN A 360 4.47 -21.30 -29.39
N GLY A 361 5.78 -21.17 -29.15
CA GLY A 361 6.33 -19.91 -28.58
C GLY A 361 7.56 -19.93 -27.66
N LEU A 362 8.23 -21.06 -27.40
CA LEU A 362 9.47 -21.08 -26.61
C LEU A 362 10.69 -21.51 -27.44
N ALA A 363 11.59 -20.56 -27.72
CA ALA A 363 12.79 -20.78 -28.50
C ALA A 363 13.88 -21.51 -27.70
N ALA A 364 14.08 -22.80 -27.98
CA ALA A 364 15.13 -23.59 -27.36
C ALA A 364 16.54 -23.20 -27.85
N ARG A 365 17.48 -23.00 -26.93
CA ARG A 365 18.90 -22.81 -27.25
C ARG A 365 19.48 -24.12 -27.84
N PRO A 366 20.21 -24.10 -28.97
CA PRO A 366 20.92 -25.29 -29.43
C PRO A 366 22.04 -25.66 -28.44
N LYS A 367 22.18 -26.96 -28.15
CA LYS A 367 23.35 -27.50 -27.44
C LYS A 367 24.52 -27.65 -28.42
N PRO A 368 25.78 -27.46 -27.98
CA PRO A 368 26.93 -27.81 -28.81
C PRO A 368 26.98 -29.33 -29.02
N VAL A 369 27.38 -29.74 -30.23
CA VAL A 369 27.69 -31.14 -30.54
C VAL A 369 29.06 -31.46 -29.98
N ALA A 370 29.18 -32.56 -29.24
CA ALA A 370 30.47 -33.12 -28.88
C ALA A 370 31.06 -33.82 -30.11
N VAL A 371 32.31 -33.52 -30.43
CA VAL A 371 33.07 -34.29 -31.43
C VAL A 371 33.73 -35.45 -30.69
N GLU A 372 33.38 -36.67 -31.06
CA GLU A 372 34.14 -37.86 -30.70
C GLU A 372 35.35 -37.93 -31.62
N ASP A 373 36.55 -37.72 -31.07
CA ASP A 373 37.82 -37.89 -31.78
C ASP A 373 38.53 -39.16 -31.28
N ALA A 374 39.27 -39.81 -32.15
CA ALA A 374 39.82 -41.14 -31.90
C ALA A 374 41.14 -41.06 -31.13
N GLY A 375 41.29 -41.89 -30.09
CA GLY A 375 42.54 -42.05 -29.37
C GLY A 375 43.30 -43.29 -29.82
N GLU A 376 44.45 -43.09 -30.46
CA GLU A 376 45.55 -44.07 -30.56
C GLU A 376 46.84 -43.40 -30.05
N GLU A 377 47.58 -44.13 -29.20
CA GLU A 377 49.04 -44.16 -28.89
C GLU A 377 49.90 -42.89 -29.14
N GLU A 378 50.84 -42.47 -28.28
CA GLU A 378 51.87 -43.24 -27.56
C GLU A 378 52.24 -42.65 -26.17
N ASP A 379 53.09 -43.35 -25.40
CA ASP A 379 53.67 -42.94 -24.11
C ASP A 379 54.85 -41.95 -24.26
N ASP A 380 55.09 -41.09 -23.25
CA ASP A 380 56.44 -40.91 -22.67
C ASP A 380 56.38 -40.33 -21.23
N ASP A 381 57.48 -40.46 -20.47
CA ASP A 381 57.49 -40.47 -18.99
C ASP A 381 58.13 -39.21 -18.31
N GLU A 382 58.25 -39.27 -16.98
CA GLU A 382 58.98 -38.38 -16.05
C GLU A 382 58.41 -36.98 -15.69
N GLN A 383 57.99 -36.83 -14.42
CA GLN A 383 58.25 -35.61 -13.64
C GLN A 383 58.80 -35.90 -12.24
N HIS A 384 60.02 -35.42 -11.98
CA HIS A 384 60.75 -35.61 -10.72
C HIS A 384 60.46 -34.46 -9.71
N HIS A 385 59.68 -34.73 -8.66
CA HIS A 385 59.42 -33.74 -7.59
C HIS A 385 60.45 -33.80 -6.44
N ARG A 386 61.18 -32.71 -6.14
CA ARG A 386 61.92 -32.54 -4.85
C ARG A 386 62.39 -31.11 -4.54
N GLY A 387 62.26 -30.68 -3.27
CA GLY A 387 62.83 -29.44 -2.70
C GLY A 387 61.95 -28.19 -2.90
N ARG A 388 61.51 -27.38 -1.93
CA ARG A 388 61.79 -27.09 -0.49
C ARG A 388 62.92 -26.08 -0.19
N LYS A 389 62.56 -25.11 0.70
CA LYS A 389 63.26 -23.93 1.27
C LYS A 389 62.85 -22.62 0.57
N SER A 390 62.47 -21.51 1.22
CA SER A 390 62.61 -20.93 2.59
C SER A 390 63.73 -19.89 2.77
N GLU A 391 63.33 -18.74 3.33
CA GLU A 391 64.16 -17.61 3.80
C GLU A 391 64.91 -16.81 2.68
N GLU A 392 65.31 -15.55 2.85
CA GLU A 392 65.35 -14.69 4.05
C GLU A 392 64.94 -13.21 3.77
N ASN A 393 65.45 -12.24 4.54
CA ASN A 393 64.94 -10.86 4.72
C ASN A 393 66.02 -9.79 4.40
N LEU A 394 65.79 -8.51 4.77
CA LEU A 394 66.70 -7.33 4.71
C LEU A 394 66.74 -6.59 3.34
N ALA A 395 66.91 -5.25 3.25
CA ALA A 395 67.08 -4.19 4.26
C ALA A 395 66.44 -2.84 3.80
N ALA A 396 66.39 -1.84 4.68
CA ALA A 396 65.78 -0.52 4.42
C ALA A 396 66.77 0.66 4.45
N LYS A 397 66.46 1.71 3.64
CA LYS A 397 66.89 3.14 3.64
C LYS A 397 66.75 3.67 2.19
N GLY A 398 66.32 4.91 1.88
CA GLY A 398 65.77 6.00 2.69
C GLY A 398 66.20 7.39 2.16
N GLY A 399 65.30 8.40 2.09
CA GLY A 399 65.68 9.81 1.88
C GLY A 399 64.80 10.67 0.96
N LYS A 400 64.06 11.62 1.57
CA LYS A 400 63.64 12.99 1.13
C LYS A 400 63.44 13.36 -0.36
N SER A 401 62.23 13.86 -0.65
CA SER A 401 61.80 15.16 -1.26
C SER A 401 62.81 16.05 -2.03
N PRO A 402 62.38 16.92 -2.99
CA PRO A 402 61.04 17.56 -3.17
C PRO A 402 60.37 17.20 -4.53
N GLY A 403 59.24 17.78 -4.98
CA GLY A 403 58.30 18.79 -4.44
C GLY A 403 57.76 19.72 -5.56
N ASP A 404 56.56 20.27 -5.39
CA ASP A 404 55.79 21.10 -6.36
C ASP A 404 55.41 20.44 -7.71
N GLY A 405 54.36 20.87 -8.42
CA GLY A 405 53.32 21.85 -8.08
C GLY A 405 52.49 22.30 -9.30
N ALA A 406 51.22 22.66 -9.07
CA ALA A 406 50.18 23.02 -10.06
C ALA A 406 49.75 21.86 -11.02
N SER A 407 48.47 21.56 -11.29
CA SER A 407 47.21 22.34 -11.34
C SER A 407 47.01 23.14 -12.62
N PHE A 408 46.07 22.67 -13.46
CA PHE A 408 45.31 23.50 -14.40
C PHE A 408 43.89 22.94 -14.50
N GLN A 409 42.91 23.84 -14.64
CA GLN A 409 41.48 23.56 -14.62
C GLN A 409 40.80 24.12 -15.88
N ASP A 410 39.61 23.60 -16.19
CA ASP A 410 38.52 24.21 -16.96
C ASP A 410 38.83 25.01 -18.24
N VAL A 411 38.32 24.51 -19.37
CA VAL A 411 37.86 25.36 -20.47
C VAL A 411 36.46 24.88 -20.88
N ALA A 412 35.49 25.79 -20.80
CA ALA A 412 34.17 25.63 -21.39
C ALA A 412 33.88 26.85 -22.28
N LEU A 413 33.44 26.58 -23.52
CA LEU A 413 32.81 27.52 -24.45
C LEU A 413 32.02 26.70 -25.50
#